data_AF-A0A1B7T8E0-F1
#
_entry.id   AF-A0A1B7T8E0-F1
#
_cell.length_a   1.000
_cell.length_b   1.000
_cell.length_c   1.000
_cell.angle_alpha   90.00
_cell.angle_beta   90.00
_cell.angle_gamma   90.00
#
_symmetry.space_group_name_H-M   'P 1'
#
loop_
_entity.id
_entity.type
_entity.pdbx_description
1 polymer ?
#
loop_
_entity_poly.entity_id
_entity_poly.type
_entity_poly.pdbx_seq_one_letter_code
_entity_poly.pdbx_strand_id
1 'polypeptide(L)'
;MNKQRTLDFFSTKKRKLENGDSSVTTTTTDKNTNVTENELFKKNSETNSISSLLQKKTSTPTLQALTHVVKKTIDLKIHDINIPFLKLAQLCQSLEETAPRLEKLTQLEEFFDEVIAQDTSQLEIVTNFLLNQLGPDYIQDLELGFGEHLILKILHESFGYKLASLKTKLKEIGDLGQLTFKLRSEMRSVFTFKSNKIETGLSLSESWKLLNEIAASNSHKEKINKIRPNLSKMTPVECKFFIRFLEGRLRIGSSQQSIITALSRSFLKYDKQNGRSLELDALDADRILRK
;
A
#
# COMPACT_ATOMS: atom_id res chain seq x y z
N MET A 1 -28.83 49.54 -3.98
CA MET A 1 -27.81 50.27 -3.20
C MET A 1 -26.46 49.59 -3.36
N ASN A 2 -25.37 50.31 -3.08
CA ASN A 2 -23.96 49.92 -3.29
C ASN A 2 -23.55 49.71 -4.76
N LYS A 3 -22.25 49.84 -5.00
CA LYS A 3 -21.65 50.23 -6.29
C LYS A 3 -20.60 49.21 -6.72
N GLN A 4 -20.62 48.80 -7.98
CA GLN A 4 -19.39 48.43 -8.69
C GLN A 4 -18.95 49.63 -9.54
N ARG A 5 -17.64 49.85 -9.64
CA ARG A 5 -17.07 50.92 -10.48
C ARG A 5 -16.45 50.31 -11.74
N THR A 6 -17.04 50.69 -12.86
CA THR A 6 -16.40 50.80 -14.18
C THR A 6 -15.28 51.88 -14.15
N LEU A 7 -14.43 52.08 -15.17
CA LEU A 7 -14.48 51.69 -16.59
C LEU A 7 -13.05 51.57 -17.17
N ASP A 8 -12.94 51.00 -18.37
CA ASP A 8 -11.74 50.89 -19.21
C ASP A 8 -11.18 52.24 -19.70
N PHE A 9 -9.92 52.26 -20.23
CA PHE A 9 -9.59 52.86 -21.54
C PHE A 9 -8.13 52.56 -22.02
N PHE A 10 -7.99 52.27 -23.33
CA PHE A 10 -6.91 52.52 -24.33
C PHE A 10 -5.47 52.94 -23.88
N SER A 11 -4.37 52.64 -24.59
CA SER A 11 -4.16 52.49 -26.04
C SER A 11 -2.89 51.69 -26.43
N THR A 12 -2.54 51.61 -27.72
CA THR A 12 -1.36 50.87 -28.27
C THR A 12 -0.45 51.71 -29.18
N LYS A 13 0.79 51.22 -29.44
CA LYS A 13 1.80 51.70 -30.44
C LYS A 13 2.48 53.06 -30.10
N LYS A 14 3.65 53.45 -30.65
CA LYS A 14 4.44 52.98 -31.84
C LYS A 14 5.94 53.38 -31.80
N ARG A 15 6.77 52.70 -32.64
CA ARG A 15 8.22 52.91 -33.05
C ARG A 15 9.29 52.29 -32.12
N LYS A 16 10.42 51.65 -32.54
CA LYS A 16 11.09 51.30 -33.84
C LYS A 16 11.63 52.49 -34.67
N LEU A 17 12.92 52.62 -35.07
CA LEU A 17 13.82 51.76 -35.88
C LEU A 17 15.31 52.19 -35.62
N GLU A 18 16.31 51.31 -35.44
CA GLU A 18 17.21 50.55 -36.38
C GLU A 18 18.47 51.25 -36.94
N ASN A 19 19.60 50.55 -36.80
CA ASN A 19 20.81 50.35 -37.65
C ASN A 19 21.70 49.37 -36.81
N GLY A 20 22.28 48.25 -37.27
CA GLY A 20 23.15 48.01 -38.42
C GLY A 20 24.62 48.04 -37.93
N ASP A 21 25.48 47.00 -38.04
CA ASP A 21 25.38 45.67 -38.68
C ASP A 21 26.35 44.65 -37.98
N SER A 22 26.21 43.37 -38.34
CA SER A 22 26.90 42.11 -38.00
C SER A 22 28.39 42.12 -37.55
N SER A 23 28.73 41.35 -36.50
CA SER A 23 29.62 40.13 -36.59
C SER A 23 30.27 39.63 -35.27
N VAL A 24 30.45 38.29 -35.17
CA VAL A 24 31.52 37.49 -34.49
C VAL A 24 31.72 37.54 -32.94
N THR A 25 31.54 36.34 -32.34
CA THR A 25 32.22 35.69 -31.19
C THR A 25 32.57 36.47 -29.90
N THR A 26 32.00 36.01 -28.77
CA THR A 26 32.39 36.39 -27.40
C THR A 26 33.26 35.35 -26.70
N THR A 27 34.48 35.72 -26.31
CA THR A 27 35.30 35.01 -25.31
C THR A 27 36.11 35.99 -24.46
N THR A 28 35.91 35.97 -23.14
CA THR A 28 36.71 36.71 -22.12
C THR A 28 36.98 35.72 -20.97
N THR A 29 38.18 35.50 -20.42
CA THR A 29 39.25 36.41 -19.91
C THR A 29 38.80 37.20 -18.67
N ASP A 30 39.58 37.32 -17.58
CA ASP A 30 41.01 37.00 -17.42
C ASP A 30 41.48 36.93 -15.94
N LYS A 31 42.71 36.42 -15.70
CA LYS A 31 43.61 36.72 -14.54
C LYS A 31 43.13 36.30 -13.12
N ASN A 32 43.92 36.23 -12.03
CA ASN A 32 45.37 36.07 -11.71
C ASN A 32 45.47 35.77 -10.18
N THR A 33 46.54 35.27 -9.53
CA THR A 33 47.73 34.44 -9.84
C THR A 33 48.33 33.99 -8.49
N ASN A 34 48.95 32.80 -8.39
CA ASN A 34 49.60 32.34 -7.15
C ASN A 34 51.06 32.79 -7.03
N VAL A 35 51.49 33.14 -5.82
CA VAL A 35 52.91 33.28 -5.41
C VAL A 35 53.13 32.47 -4.13
N THR A 36 54.34 31.94 -3.99
CA THR A 36 54.79 31.07 -2.89
C THR A 36 55.02 31.80 -1.58
N GLU A 37 54.79 31.11 -0.46
CA GLU A 37 55.69 31.23 0.69
C GLU A 37 55.83 29.87 1.40
N ASN A 38 56.92 29.72 2.15
CA ASN A 38 57.36 28.48 2.79
C ASN A 38 57.77 28.82 4.23
N GLU A 39 58.26 27.85 5.01
CA GLU A 39 58.73 28.04 6.41
C GLU A 39 57.61 28.28 7.46
N LEU A 40 57.76 27.96 8.76
CA LEU A 40 58.84 27.28 9.49
C LEU A 40 58.26 26.48 10.69
N PHE A 41 58.78 25.26 10.93
CA PHE A 41 58.97 24.55 12.23
C PHE A 41 58.02 24.87 13.42
N LYS A 42 57.45 23.87 14.13
CA LYS A 42 58.23 22.88 14.93
C LYS A 42 57.39 21.70 15.46
N LYS A 43 58.03 20.51 15.44
CA LYS A 43 57.97 19.37 16.38
C LYS A 43 56.80 19.19 17.38
N ASN A 44 56.32 17.93 17.39
CA ASN A 44 55.96 17.11 18.58
C ASN A 44 54.70 17.49 19.39
N SER A 45 53.97 16.56 20.02
CA SER A 45 53.86 15.09 19.85
C SER A 45 52.72 14.58 20.74
N GLU A 46 51.84 13.72 20.22
CA GLU A 46 50.91 12.86 21.01
C GLU A 46 49.81 13.61 21.82
N THR A 47 48.63 13.06 22.11
CA THR A 47 47.96 11.82 21.64
C THR A 47 46.44 12.00 21.56
N ASN A 48 45.81 11.30 20.61
CA ASN A 48 44.50 10.65 20.69
C ASN A 48 43.45 11.16 21.71
N SER A 49 42.56 12.06 21.26
CA SER A 49 41.13 12.04 21.61
C SER A 49 40.30 12.92 20.64
N ILE A 50 38.98 12.73 20.63
CA ILE A 50 37.94 13.55 19.96
C ILE A 50 37.87 13.45 18.41
N SER A 51 38.98 13.38 17.66
CA SER A 51 38.96 13.47 16.19
C SER A 51 38.41 12.24 15.43
N SER A 52 38.18 11.10 16.10
CA SER A 52 37.75 9.84 15.46
C SER A 52 36.24 9.67 15.24
N LEU A 53 35.40 10.56 15.78
CA LEU A 53 33.93 10.41 15.72
C LEU A 53 33.27 10.95 14.44
N LEU A 54 33.99 11.72 13.61
CA LEU A 54 33.41 12.49 12.50
C LEU A 54 34.07 12.20 11.13
N GLN A 55 34.36 10.92 10.85
CA GLN A 55 34.53 10.45 9.47
C GLN A 55 34.45 8.92 9.34
N LYS A 56 33.27 8.40 8.98
CA LYS A 56 33.18 7.15 8.21
C LYS A 56 32.11 7.29 7.13
N LYS A 57 32.47 6.87 5.91
CA LYS A 57 31.79 7.28 4.67
C LYS A 57 30.46 6.56 4.48
N THR A 58 29.56 7.21 3.75
CA THR A 58 28.40 6.58 3.12
C THR A 58 28.85 5.40 2.25
N SER A 59 28.48 4.18 2.63
CA SER A 59 28.63 2.98 1.81
C SER A 59 27.29 2.24 1.77
N THR A 60 26.67 2.22 0.60
CA THR A 60 25.46 1.43 0.34
C THR A 60 25.70 -0.03 0.73
N PRO A 61 24.80 -0.70 1.46
CA PRO A 61 25.00 -2.08 1.87
C PRO A 61 24.96 -3.02 0.65
N THR A 62 26.12 -3.56 0.28
CA THR A 62 26.25 -4.65 -0.71
C THR A 62 25.39 -5.84 -0.26
N LEU A 63 24.76 -6.56 -1.20
CA LEU A 63 23.82 -7.66 -0.90
C LEU A 63 24.36 -8.73 0.08
N GLN A 64 25.69 -8.92 0.11
CA GLN A 64 26.39 -9.83 1.03
C GLN A 64 26.31 -9.43 2.51
N ALA A 65 25.96 -8.18 2.85
CA ALA A 65 25.71 -7.75 4.22
C ALA A 65 24.34 -8.23 4.75
N LEU A 66 23.34 -8.36 3.86
CA LEU A 66 22.00 -8.86 4.22
C LEU A 66 22.03 -10.36 4.49
N THR A 67 22.76 -11.14 3.68
CA THR A 67 22.79 -12.62 3.78
C THR A 67 23.36 -13.13 5.10
N HIS A 68 24.18 -12.35 5.81
CA HIS A 68 24.80 -12.79 7.05
C HIS A 68 23.92 -12.63 8.30
N VAL A 69 22.87 -11.80 8.24
CA VAL A 69 21.87 -11.61 9.30
C VAL A 69 20.76 -12.68 9.23
N VAL A 70 20.50 -13.22 8.04
CA VAL A 70 19.43 -14.21 7.77
C VAL A 70 19.64 -15.56 8.49
N LYS A 71 20.81 -15.85 9.06
CA LYS A 71 21.16 -17.16 9.65
C LYS A 71 20.48 -17.54 10.98
N LYS A 72 19.46 -16.81 11.42
CA LYS A 72 18.46 -17.29 12.39
C LYS A 72 17.05 -17.10 11.84
N THR A 73 16.81 -17.61 10.63
CA THR A 73 15.47 -17.79 10.08
C THR A 73 14.61 -18.45 11.15
N ILE A 74 13.42 -17.89 11.40
CA ILE A 74 12.43 -18.58 12.20
C ILE A 74 12.01 -19.81 11.37
N ASP A 75 12.10 -21.03 11.92
CA ASP A 75 11.54 -22.25 11.33
C ASP A 75 10.00 -22.17 11.33
N LEU A 76 9.49 -21.31 10.45
CA LEU A 76 8.09 -21.14 10.16
C LEU A 76 7.62 -22.36 9.40
N LYS A 77 6.72 -23.13 10.01
CA LYS A 77 6.21 -24.35 9.42
C LYS A 77 5.32 -23.97 8.25
N ILE A 78 5.81 -24.22 7.04
CA ILE A 78 4.97 -24.28 5.85
C ILE A 78 4.10 -25.53 6.01
N HIS A 79 2.80 -25.34 6.12
CA HIS A 79 1.82 -26.41 5.91
C HIS A 79 1.03 -26.03 4.65
N ASP A 80 0.74 -26.99 3.76
CA ASP A 80 -0.01 -26.73 2.50
C ASP A 80 -1.52 -26.47 2.72
N ILE A 81 -1.90 -25.87 3.86
CA ILE A 81 -3.27 -25.54 4.24
C ILE A 81 -3.59 -24.13 3.70
N ASN A 82 -4.10 -24.10 2.47
CA ASN A 82 -4.48 -22.87 1.78
C ASN A 82 -5.71 -22.21 2.47
N ILE A 83 -5.52 -21.04 3.07
CA ILE A 83 -6.52 -20.39 3.93
C ILE A 83 -7.64 -19.80 3.06
N PRO A 84 -8.94 -19.96 3.39
CA PRO A 84 -10.02 -19.35 2.62
C PRO A 84 -9.96 -17.80 2.66
N PHE A 85 -10.09 -17.13 1.51
CA PHE A 85 -10.16 -15.66 1.45
C PHE A 85 -11.37 -15.12 2.25
N LEU A 86 -12.45 -15.91 2.33
CA LEU A 86 -13.59 -15.67 3.21
C LEU A 86 -13.20 -15.41 4.67
N LYS A 87 -12.20 -16.11 5.25
CA LYS A 87 -11.74 -15.85 6.64
C LYS A 87 -11.22 -14.42 6.79
N LEU A 88 -10.38 -13.97 5.86
CA LEU A 88 -9.82 -12.62 5.86
C LEU A 88 -10.89 -11.55 5.59
N ALA A 89 -11.83 -11.84 4.69
CA ALA A 89 -12.96 -10.96 4.42
C ALA A 89 -13.92 -10.84 5.63
N GLN A 90 -14.11 -11.92 6.39
CA GLN A 90 -14.87 -11.92 7.65
C GLN A 90 -14.14 -11.13 8.75
N LEU A 91 -12.82 -11.29 8.91
CA LEU A 91 -12.03 -10.43 9.81
C LEU A 91 -12.22 -8.96 9.45
N CYS A 92 -12.12 -8.60 8.16
CA CYS A 92 -12.30 -7.23 7.71
C CYS A 92 -13.73 -6.70 8.02
N GLN A 93 -14.75 -7.57 8.00
CA GLN A 93 -16.10 -7.20 8.43
C GLN A 93 -16.18 -6.96 9.94
N SER A 94 -15.66 -7.89 10.76
CA SER A 94 -15.61 -7.72 12.23
C SER A 94 -14.86 -6.45 12.64
N LEU A 95 -13.76 -6.12 11.95
CA LEU A 95 -13.00 -4.89 12.18
C LEU A 95 -13.76 -3.63 11.75
N GLU A 96 -14.61 -3.68 10.73
CA GLU A 96 -15.48 -2.56 10.34
C GLU A 96 -16.63 -2.33 11.34
N GLU A 97 -17.19 -3.41 11.89
CA GLU A 97 -18.33 -3.38 12.83
C GLU A 97 -17.89 -3.08 14.29
N THR A 98 -16.68 -3.47 14.67
CA THR A 98 -16.09 -3.19 16.00
C THR A 98 -15.73 -1.70 16.12
N ALA A 99 -16.08 -1.07 17.24
CA ALA A 99 -15.69 0.33 17.52
C ALA A 99 -14.38 0.47 18.33
N PRO A 100 -14.14 -0.29 19.43
CA PRO A 100 -12.96 -0.08 20.27
C PRO A 100 -11.65 -0.52 19.60
N ARG A 101 -10.65 0.38 19.58
CA ARG A 101 -9.33 0.10 18.98
C ARG A 101 -8.61 -1.10 19.61
N LEU A 102 -8.80 -1.35 20.90
CA LEU A 102 -8.18 -2.48 21.60
C LEU A 102 -8.78 -3.82 21.17
N GLU A 103 -10.10 -3.90 21.00
CA GLU A 103 -10.78 -5.11 20.51
C GLU A 103 -10.35 -5.43 19.07
N LYS A 104 -10.23 -4.42 18.20
CA LYS A 104 -9.64 -4.59 16.85
C LYS A 104 -8.21 -5.11 16.88
N LEU A 105 -7.41 -4.66 17.85
CA LEU A 105 -6.02 -5.08 18.00
C LEU A 105 -5.94 -6.55 18.43
N THR A 106 -6.83 -6.99 19.32
CA THR A 106 -6.98 -8.40 19.71
C THR A 106 -7.48 -9.27 18.56
N GLN A 107 -8.52 -8.85 17.82
CA GLN A 107 -9.01 -9.58 16.63
C GLN A 107 -7.92 -9.76 15.57
N LEU A 108 -7.06 -8.75 15.36
CA LEU A 108 -5.89 -8.86 14.48
C LEU A 108 -4.83 -9.82 15.04
N GLU A 109 -4.54 -9.76 16.34
CA GLU A 109 -3.57 -10.65 17.01
C GLU A 109 -4.00 -12.12 16.92
N GLU A 110 -5.28 -12.41 17.22
CA GLU A 110 -5.88 -13.75 17.12
C GLU A 110 -5.84 -14.30 15.68
N PHE A 111 -6.09 -13.44 14.68
CA PHE A 111 -6.01 -13.85 13.28
C PHE A 111 -4.56 -14.10 12.82
N PHE A 112 -3.60 -13.29 13.28
CA PHE A 112 -2.19 -13.53 13.00
C PHE A 112 -1.67 -14.81 13.66
N ASP A 113 -2.09 -15.11 14.90
CA ASP A 113 -1.80 -16.39 15.56
C ASP A 113 -2.37 -17.57 14.77
N GLU A 114 -3.63 -17.46 14.31
CA GLU A 114 -4.26 -18.46 13.44
C GLU A 114 -3.44 -18.70 12.17
N VAL A 115 -2.98 -17.65 11.49
CA VAL A 115 -2.21 -17.74 10.25
C VAL A 115 -0.83 -18.33 10.50
N ILE A 116 -0.12 -17.90 11.55
CA ILE A 116 1.19 -18.44 11.93
C ILE A 116 1.09 -19.94 12.30
N ALA A 117 -0.01 -20.37 12.91
CA ALA A 117 -0.27 -21.77 13.25
C ALA A 117 -0.79 -22.62 12.08
N GLN A 118 -1.39 -22.02 11.04
CA GLN A 118 -1.88 -22.71 9.83
C GLN A 118 -0.81 -22.75 8.73
N ASP A 119 -0.38 -21.61 8.22
CA ASP A 119 0.70 -21.50 7.23
C ASP A 119 1.28 -20.08 7.22
N THR A 120 2.54 -19.96 7.63
CA THR A 120 3.18 -18.65 7.67
C THR A 120 3.62 -18.13 6.30
N SER A 121 3.58 -18.94 5.23
CA SER A 121 3.83 -18.44 3.86
C SER A 121 2.76 -17.42 3.43
N GLN A 122 1.52 -17.61 3.90
CA GLN A 122 0.39 -16.72 3.65
C GLN A 122 0.39 -15.45 4.55
N LEU A 123 1.29 -15.34 5.53
CA LEU A 123 1.34 -14.20 6.45
C LEU A 123 1.68 -12.87 5.76
N GLU A 124 2.55 -12.90 4.74
CA GLU A 124 2.83 -11.75 3.88
C GLU A 124 1.56 -11.30 3.16
N ILE A 125 0.80 -12.24 2.59
CA ILE A 125 -0.44 -11.97 1.85
C ILE A 125 -1.49 -11.32 2.76
N VAL A 126 -1.70 -11.86 3.96
CA VAL A 126 -2.62 -11.28 4.96
C VAL A 126 -2.20 -9.85 5.33
N THR A 127 -0.91 -9.65 5.62
CA THR A 127 -0.38 -8.35 6.07
C THR A 127 -0.51 -7.30 4.97
N ASN A 128 -0.03 -7.60 3.76
CA ASN A 128 -0.11 -6.70 2.61
C ASN A 128 -1.57 -6.38 2.24
N PHE A 129 -2.47 -7.38 2.27
CA PHE A 129 -3.90 -7.15 2.04
C PHE A 129 -4.48 -6.16 3.06
N LEU A 130 -4.26 -6.38 4.37
CA LEU A 130 -4.76 -5.51 5.44
C LEU A 130 -4.20 -4.08 5.39
N LEU A 131 -2.98 -3.91 4.86
CA LEU A 131 -2.37 -2.61 4.60
C LEU A 131 -2.90 -1.91 3.33
N ASN A 132 -3.71 -2.61 2.51
CA ASN A 132 -4.14 -2.19 1.19
C ASN A 132 -2.96 -1.95 0.21
N GLN A 133 -1.87 -2.70 0.36
CA GLN A 133 -0.68 -2.64 -0.52
C GLN A 133 -0.53 -3.98 -1.24
N LEU A 134 -0.07 -4.01 -2.49
CA LEU A 134 0.28 -5.27 -3.18
C LEU A 134 1.70 -5.77 -2.88
N GLY A 135 2.52 -4.90 -2.30
CA GLY A 135 3.94 -5.07 -2.05
C GLY A 135 4.55 -3.71 -1.68
N PRO A 136 5.88 -3.62 -1.49
CA PRO A 136 6.54 -2.41 -1.02
C PRO A 136 6.46 -1.24 -2.01
N ASP A 137 6.22 -0.02 -1.50
CA ASP A 137 5.99 1.20 -2.30
C ASP A 137 7.19 1.64 -3.16
N TYR A 138 8.38 1.07 -2.94
CA TYR A 138 9.58 1.30 -3.76
C TYR A 138 9.63 0.44 -5.04
N ILE A 139 8.70 -0.51 -5.22
CA ILE A 139 8.60 -1.33 -6.43
C ILE A 139 7.68 -0.62 -7.41
N GLN A 140 8.23 -0.22 -8.56
CA GLN A 140 7.51 0.50 -9.60
C GLN A 140 6.44 -0.39 -10.28
N ASP A 141 5.44 0.24 -10.89
CA ASP A 141 4.34 -0.37 -11.66
C ASP A 141 3.35 -1.27 -10.88
N LEU A 142 3.35 -1.21 -9.55
CA LEU A 142 2.42 -1.96 -8.69
C LEU A 142 1.03 -1.31 -8.49
N GLU A 143 0.71 -0.24 -9.21
CA GLU A 143 -0.56 0.50 -9.06
C GLU A 143 -1.77 -0.22 -9.67
N LEU A 144 -2.78 -0.49 -8.84
CA LEU A 144 -4.05 -1.09 -9.29
C LEU A 144 -4.85 -0.14 -10.20
N GLY A 145 -4.89 1.16 -9.88
CA GLY A 145 -5.39 2.22 -10.78
C GLY A 145 -6.90 2.23 -11.06
N PHE A 146 -7.75 1.82 -10.10
CA PHE A 146 -9.21 1.78 -10.29
C PHE A 146 -9.91 3.05 -9.81
N GLY A 147 -10.31 3.91 -10.75
CA GLY A 147 -11.32 4.94 -10.49
C GLY A 147 -12.74 4.36 -10.36
N GLU A 148 -13.62 5.06 -9.64
CA GLU A 148 -15.04 4.70 -9.41
C GLU A 148 -15.74 4.22 -10.69
N HIS A 149 -15.54 4.93 -11.81
CA HIS A 149 -16.18 4.59 -13.08
C HIS A 149 -15.78 3.20 -13.62
N LEU A 150 -14.53 2.78 -13.41
CA LEU A 150 -14.05 1.46 -13.82
C LEU A 150 -14.67 0.36 -12.95
N ILE A 151 -14.77 0.59 -11.64
CA ILE A 151 -15.44 -0.33 -10.71
C ILE A 151 -16.94 -0.44 -11.06
N LEU A 152 -17.63 0.67 -11.29
CA LEU A 152 -19.03 0.67 -11.76
C LEU A 152 -19.22 -0.10 -13.08
N LYS A 153 -18.23 -0.07 -13.99
CA LYS A 153 -18.24 -0.86 -15.23
C LYS A 153 -18.02 -2.36 -14.97
N ILE A 154 -17.14 -2.73 -14.04
CA ILE A 154 -16.97 -4.12 -13.58
C ILE A 154 -18.26 -4.66 -12.98
N LEU A 155 -18.92 -3.89 -12.11
CA LEU A 155 -20.19 -4.27 -11.49
C LEU A 155 -21.31 -4.42 -12.53
N HIS A 156 -21.34 -3.57 -13.56
CA HIS A 156 -22.23 -3.72 -14.70
C HIS A 156 -21.97 -5.02 -15.49
N GLU A 157 -20.73 -5.28 -15.88
CA GLU A 157 -20.40 -6.46 -16.71
C GLU A 157 -20.44 -7.78 -15.92
N SER A 158 -20.34 -7.74 -14.59
CA SER A 158 -20.39 -8.92 -13.71
C SER A 158 -21.80 -9.22 -13.18
N PHE A 159 -22.61 -8.20 -12.91
CA PHE A 159 -23.94 -8.36 -12.30
C PHE A 159 -25.11 -7.88 -13.20
N GLY A 160 -24.85 -7.40 -14.42
CA GLY A 160 -25.87 -7.04 -15.42
C GLY A 160 -26.68 -5.76 -15.15
N TYR A 161 -26.50 -5.12 -13.99
CA TYR A 161 -27.21 -3.87 -13.64
C TYR A 161 -26.80 -2.71 -14.56
N LYS A 162 -27.77 -1.89 -14.99
CA LYS A 162 -27.53 -0.69 -15.83
C LYS A 162 -26.68 0.34 -15.06
N LEU A 163 -25.65 0.92 -15.70
CA LEU A 163 -24.76 1.92 -15.07
C LEU A 163 -25.50 3.07 -14.38
N ALA A 164 -26.61 3.55 -14.94
CA ALA A 164 -27.42 4.61 -14.34
C ALA A 164 -27.99 4.20 -12.98
N SER A 165 -28.50 2.97 -12.85
CA SER A 165 -29.02 2.43 -11.58
C SER A 165 -27.90 2.21 -10.56
N LEU A 166 -26.73 1.72 -11.01
CA LEU A 166 -25.55 1.58 -10.16
C LEU A 166 -25.06 2.93 -9.62
N LYS A 167 -25.06 3.99 -10.43
CA LYS A 167 -24.74 5.36 -9.99
C LYS A 167 -25.75 5.91 -8.97
N THR A 168 -27.04 5.60 -9.11
CA THR A 168 -28.05 5.99 -8.11
C THR A 168 -27.84 5.24 -6.79
N LYS A 169 -27.75 3.90 -6.82
CA LYS A 169 -27.45 3.10 -5.61
C LYS A 169 -26.13 3.50 -4.95
N LEU A 170 -25.10 3.90 -5.72
CA LEU A 170 -23.84 4.39 -5.15
C LEU A 170 -24.02 5.70 -4.38
N LYS A 171 -24.81 6.67 -4.90
CA LYS A 171 -25.10 7.92 -4.19
C LYS A 171 -25.87 7.70 -2.88
N GLU A 172 -26.69 6.66 -2.82
CA GLU A 172 -27.45 6.26 -1.62
C GLU A 172 -26.56 5.54 -0.57
N ILE A 173 -25.49 4.88 -1.00
CA ILE A 173 -24.68 3.97 -0.14
C ILE A 173 -23.31 4.58 0.25
N GLY A 174 -22.71 5.42 -0.60
CA GLY A 174 -21.42 6.08 -0.35
C GLY A 174 -20.16 5.20 -0.41
N ASP A 175 -20.31 3.88 -0.60
CA ASP A 175 -19.20 2.91 -0.62
C ASP A 175 -19.39 1.84 -1.72
N LEU A 176 -18.36 1.65 -2.54
CA LEU A 176 -18.39 0.66 -3.63
C LEU A 176 -18.38 -0.78 -3.09
N GLY A 177 -17.74 -1.03 -1.94
CA GLY A 177 -17.76 -2.33 -1.27
C GLY A 177 -19.17 -2.73 -0.84
N GLN A 178 -19.86 -1.87 -0.10
CA GLN A 178 -21.21 -2.12 0.41
C GLN A 178 -22.26 -2.12 -0.71
N LEU A 179 -22.06 -1.36 -1.79
CA LEU A 179 -22.83 -1.51 -3.03
C LEU A 179 -22.66 -2.93 -3.61
N THR A 180 -21.42 -3.38 -3.76
CA THR A 180 -21.09 -4.73 -4.26
C THR A 180 -21.70 -5.83 -3.39
N PHE A 181 -21.61 -5.69 -2.06
CA PHE A 181 -22.22 -6.60 -1.09
C PHE A 181 -23.73 -6.74 -1.31
N LYS A 182 -24.45 -5.62 -1.41
CA LYS A 182 -25.91 -5.62 -1.65
C LYS A 182 -26.25 -6.27 -2.99
N LEU A 183 -25.57 -5.89 -4.08
CA LEU A 183 -25.82 -6.45 -5.42
C LEU A 183 -25.59 -7.98 -5.46
N ARG A 184 -24.48 -8.47 -4.88
CA ARG A 184 -24.16 -9.90 -4.84
C ARG A 184 -25.13 -10.70 -3.95
N SER A 185 -25.67 -10.07 -2.89
CA SER A 185 -26.69 -10.64 -2.02
C SER A 185 -28.08 -10.68 -2.67
N GLU A 186 -28.49 -9.58 -3.33
CA GLU A 186 -29.69 -9.51 -4.18
C GLU A 186 -29.68 -10.63 -5.24
N MET A 187 -28.52 -10.86 -5.88
CA MET A 187 -28.35 -11.94 -6.87
C MET A 187 -28.44 -13.35 -6.29
N ARG A 188 -27.96 -13.61 -5.07
CA ARG A 188 -28.06 -14.93 -4.42
C ARG A 188 -29.53 -15.37 -4.35
N SER A 189 -30.43 -14.46 -3.97
CA SER A 189 -31.89 -14.71 -3.92
C SER A 189 -32.53 -15.06 -5.26
N VAL A 190 -31.86 -14.79 -6.40
CA VAL A 190 -32.35 -15.14 -7.75
C VAL A 190 -31.64 -16.38 -8.29
N PHE A 191 -30.36 -16.57 -7.96
CA PHE A 191 -29.53 -17.62 -8.55
C PHE A 191 -29.70 -18.99 -7.87
N THR A 192 -29.95 -19.02 -6.56
CA THR A 192 -30.20 -20.28 -5.81
C THR A 192 -31.44 -21.03 -6.30
N PHE A 193 -32.42 -20.34 -6.92
CA PHE A 193 -33.57 -20.98 -7.57
C PHE A 193 -33.26 -21.59 -8.95
N LYS A 194 -32.05 -21.42 -9.51
CA LYS A 194 -31.73 -21.77 -10.91
C LYS A 194 -30.42 -22.49 -11.14
N SER A 195 -29.53 -22.62 -10.14
CA SER A 195 -28.23 -23.25 -10.36
C SER A 195 -27.60 -23.82 -9.09
N ASN A 196 -27.21 -25.09 -9.14
CA ASN A 196 -26.37 -25.75 -8.14
C ASN A 196 -24.88 -25.33 -8.23
N LYS A 197 -24.60 -24.06 -8.54
CA LYS A 197 -23.24 -23.52 -8.42
C LYS A 197 -22.91 -23.33 -6.94
N ILE A 198 -22.11 -24.25 -6.42
CA ILE A 198 -21.52 -24.17 -5.09
C ILE A 198 -20.67 -22.89 -5.02
N GLU A 199 -20.95 -22.02 -4.05
CA GLU A 199 -20.10 -20.86 -3.73
C GLU A 199 -18.86 -21.36 -2.98
N THR A 200 -17.82 -21.77 -3.73
CA THR A 200 -16.57 -22.32 -3.16
C THR A 200 -15.69 -21.28 -2.49
N GLY A 201 -16.05 -19.99 -2.58
CA GLY A 201 -15.17 -18.87 -2.28
C GLY A 201 -13.97 -18.81 -3.23
N LEU A 202 -12.94 -18.06 -2.84
CA LEU A 202 -11.56 -18.30 -3.27
C LEU A 202 -10.69 -18.67 -2.07
N SER A 203 -9.56 -19.34 -2.31
CA SER A 203 -8.46 -19.30 -1.35
C SER A 203 -7.76 -17.95 -1.35
N LEU A 204 -7.08 -17.64 -0.26
CA LEU A 204 -6.30 -16.43 -0.09
C LEU A 204 -5.21 -16.33 -1.16
N SER A 205 -4.48 -17.43 -1.41
CA SER A 205 -3.46 -17.55 -2.46
C SER A 205 -4.00 -17.29 -3.87
N GLU A 206 -5.19 -17.81 -4.22
CA GLU A 206 -5.84 -17.50 -5.50
C GLU A 206 -6.29 -16.04 -5.59
N SER A 207 -6.85 -15.49 -4.50
CA SER A 207 -7.28 -14.09 -4.45
C SER A 207 -6.09 -13.14 -4.64
N TRP A 208 -4.93 -13.46 -4.05
CA TRP A 208 -3.71 -12.68 -4.19
C TRP A 208 -3.10 -12.78 -5.58
N LYS A 209 -3.01 -14.00 -6.12
CA LYS A 209 -2.57 -14.22 -7.50
C LYS A 209 -3.42 -13.43 -8.50
N LEU A 210 -4.74 -13.44 -8.33
CA LEU A 210 -5.67 -12.66 -9.14
C LEU A 210 -5.39 -11.14 -9.02
N LEU A 211 -5.15 -10.61 -7.83
CA LEU A 211 -4.83 -9.18 -7.64
C LEU A 211 -3.51 -8.79 -8.34
N ASN A 212 -2.49 -9.66 -8.30
CA ASN A 212 -1.24 -9.47 -9.02
C ASN A 212 -1.43 -9.55 -10.55
N GLU A 213 -2.20 -10.53 -11.04
CA GLU A 213 -2.58 -10.62 -12.46
C GLU A 213 -3.36 -9.38 -12.95
N ILE A 214 -4.14 -8.75 -12.07
CA ILE A 214 -4.88 -7.51 -12.32
C ILE A 214 -3.95 -6.29 -12.36
N ALA A 215 -2.98 -6.18 -11.44
CA ALA A 215 -1.99 -5.10 -11.46
C ALA A 215 -1.20 -5.13 -12.77
N ALA A 216 -0.64 -6.29 -13.14
CA ALA A 216 0.11 -6.52 -14.38
C ALA A 216 -0.72 -6.47 -15.69
N SER A 217 -1.99 -6.04 -15.64
CA SER A 217 -2.85 -5.92 -16.83
C SER A 217 -2.76 -4.52 -17.45
N ASN A 218 -2.26 -4.44 -18.68
CA ASN A 218 -2.01 -3.17 -19.37
C ASN A 218 -3.27 -2.43 -19.84
N SER A 219 -4.45 -3.06 -19.84
CA SER A 219 -5.69 -2.42 -20.30
C SER A 219 -6.87 -2.58 -19.34
N HIS A 220 -7.72 -1.55 -19.24
CA HIS A 220 -8.96 -1.62 -18.47
C HIS A 220 -9.88 -2.78 -18.92
N LYS A 221 -9.92 -3.10 -20.22
CA LYS A 221 -10.70 -4.23 -20.75
C LYS A 221 -10.19 -5.58 -20.23
N GLU A 222 -8.88 -5.74 -20.12
CA GLU A 222 -8.25 -6.92 -19.52
C GLU A 222 -8.50 -7.01 -18.01
N LYS A 223 -8.33 -5.90 -17.27
CA LYS A 223 -8.65 -5.82 -15.84
C LYS A 223 -10.11 -6.26 -15.57
N ILE A 224 -11.08 -5.75 -16.34
CA ILE A 224 -12.49 -6.17 -16.25
C ILE A 224 -12.66 -7.68 -16.54
N ASN A 225 -12.04 -8.18 -17.62
CA ASN A 225 -12.14 -9.59 -18.02
C ASN A 225 -11.56 -10.57 -16.99
N LYS A 226 -10.50 -10.20 -16.25
CA LYS A 226 -9.92 -11.01 -15.16
C LYS A 226 -10.79 -11.00 -13.90
N ILE A 227 -11.38 -9.85 -13.55
CA ILE A 227 -12.20 -9.69 -12.34
C ILE A 227 -13.56 -10.38 -12.48
N ARG A 228 -14.27 -10.15 -13.59
CA ARG A 228 -15.64 -10.61 -13.85
C ARG A 228 -15.93 -12.09 -13.53
N PRO A 229 -15.14 -13.08 -14.00
CA PRO A 229 -15.42 -14.49 -13.70
C PRO A 229 -15.21 -14.83 -12.21
N ASN A 230 -14.30 -14.13 -11.52
CA ASN A 230 -13.94 -14.46 -10.15
C ASN A 230 -14.92 -13.85 -9.11
N LEU A 231 -15.50 -12.67 -9.38
CA LEU A 231 -16.64 -12.15 -8.61
C LEU A 231 -17.87 -13.09 -8.61
N SER A 232 -17.96 -14.01 -9.57
CA SER A 232 -19.02 -15.04 -9.61
C SER A 232 -18.75 -16.27 -8.73
N LYS A 233 -17.50 -16.48 -8.29
CA LYS A 233 -17.09 -17.53 -7.34
C LYS A 233 -17.17 -17.04 -5.89
N MET A 234 -16.72 -15.81 -5.67
CA MET A 234 -16.70 -15.13 -4.38
C MET A 234 -18.11 -14.98 -3.77
N THR A 235 -18.18 -15.11 -2.45
CA THR A 235 -19.31 -14.75 -1.59
C THR A 235 -19.52 -13.22 -1.54
N PRO A 236 -20.66 -12.72 -1.01
CA PRO A 236 -20.89 -11.28 -0.85
C PRO A 236 -19.82 -10.55 -0.01
N VAL A 237 -19.27 -11.19 1.03
CA VAL A 237 -18.26 -10.60 1.93
C VAL A 237 -16.90 -10.49 1.24
N GLU A 238 -16.47 -11.56 0.56
CA GLU A 238 -15.26 -11.54 -0.27
C GLU A 238 -15.33 -10.46 -1.36
N CYS A 239 -16.47 -10.39 -2.08
CA CYS A 239 -16.72 -9.34 -3.07
C CYS A 239 -16.63 -7.92 -2.49
N LYS A 240 -17.13 -7.68 -1.27
CA LYS A 240 -17.08 -6.37 -0.58
C LYS A 240 -15.64 -5.90 -0.42
N PHE A 241 -14.79 -6.72 0.20
CA PHE A 241 -13.41 -6.32 0.52
C PHE A 241 -12.47 -6.41 -0.68
N PHE A 242 -12.71 -7.31 -1.63
CA PHE A 242 -11.99 -7.33 -2.90
C PHE A 242 -12.20 -6.03 -3.69
N ILE A 243 -13.43 -5.54 -3.82
CA ILE A 243 -13.70 -4.27 -4.51
C ILE A 243 -13.11 -3.07 -3.75
N ARG A 244 -13.16 -3.05 -2.41
CA ARG A 244 -12.52 -1.98 -1.62
C ARG A 244 -10.98 -1.98 -1.72
N PHE A 245 -10.36 -3.16 -1.80
CA PHE A 245 -8.92 -3.28 -2.03
C PHE A 245 -8.53 -2.69 -3.39
N LEU A 246 -9.30 -2.99 -4.45
CA LEU A 246 -9.15 -2.37 -5.77
C LEU A 246 -9.35 -0.84 -5.76
N GLU A 247 -10.29 -0.33 -4.96
CA GLU A 247 -10.51 1.12 -4.74
C GLU A 247 -9.35 1.80 -4.00
N GLY A 248 -8.40 1.04 -3.44
CA GLY A 248 -7.31 1.55 -2.61
C GLY A 248 -7.72 1.88 -1.16
N ARG A 249 -8.90 1.42 -0.70
CA ARG A 249 -9.51 1.83 0.58
C ARG A 249 -10.36 0.74 1.24
N LEU A 250 -9.73 -0.19 1.98
CA LEU A 250 -10.43 -1.25 2.76
C LEU A 250 -11.53 -0.78 3.73
N ARG A 251 -11.46 0.46 4.25
CA ARG A 251 -12.41 1.05 5.23
C ARG A 251 -12.62 0.27 6.55
N ILE A 252 -11.72 -0.65 6.92
CA ILE A 252 -11.79 -1.47 8.16
C ILE A 252 -11.59 -0.68 9.48
N GLY A 253 -11.24 0.61 9.41
CA GLY A 253 -11.07 1.45 10.61
C GLY A 253 -9.95 0.99 11.55
N SER A 254 -8.90 0.36 11.00
CA SER A 254 -7.63 0.04 11.65
C SER A 254 -6.50 0.77 10.93
N SER A 255 -5.49 1.24 11.66
CA SER A 255 -4.31 1.88 11.07
C SER A 255 -3.19 0.87 10.79
N GLN A 256 -2.33 1.15 9.80
CA GLN A 256 -1.07 0.43 9.54
C GLN A 256 -0.29 0.15 10.84
N GLN A 257 -0.14 1.17 11.68
CA GLN A 257 0.46 1.04 13.00
C GLN A 257 -0.17 -0.06 13.87
N SER A 258 -1.51 -0.15 13.88
CA SER A 258 -2.22 -1.15 14.69
C SER A 258 -2.07 -2.57 14.12
N ILE A 259 -1.99 -2.69 12.79
CA ILE A 259 -1.71 -3.97 12.10
C ILE A 259 -0.29 -4.46 12.46
N ILE A 260 0.71 -3.58 12.38
CA ILE A 260 2.11 -3.88 12.76
C ILE A 260 2.22 -4.22 14.25
N THR A 261 1.53 -3.50 15.14
CA THR A 261 1.51 -3.81 16.58
C THR A 261 0.88 -5.19 16.87
N ALA A 262 -0.23 -5.56 16.22
CA ALA A 262 -0.86 -6.88 16.38
C ALA A 262 0.06 -8.02 15.89
N LEU A 263 0.64 -7.85 14.69
CA LEU A 263 1.59 -8.80 14.12
C LEU A 263 2.81 -9.02 15.04
N SER A 264 3.34 -7.93 15.61
CA SER A 264 4.48 -7.97 16.52
C SER A 264 4.17 -8.67 17.84
N ARG A 265 2.95 -8.51 18.37
CA ARG A 265 2.48 -9.25 19.57
C ARG A 265 2.33 -10.74 19.30
N SER A 266 1.75 -11.10 18.16
CA SER A 266 1.61 -12.48 17.71
C SER A 266 2.99 -13.17 17.57
N PHE A 267 3.99 -12.51 16.98
CA PHE A 267 5.36 -13.03 16.95
C PHE A 267 6.00 -13.20 18.34
N LEU A 268 5.84 -12.23 19.26
CA LEU A 268 6.35 -12.37 20.63
C LEU A 268 5.69 -13.51 21.41
N LYS A 269 4.38 -13.71 21.20
CA LYS A 269 3.59 -14.81 21.75
C LYS A 269 4.07 -16.16 21.20
N TYR A 270 4.34 -16.25 19.90
CA TYR A 270 4.94 -17.42 19.26
C TYR A 270 6.36 -17.71 19.78
N ASP A 271 7.25 -16.73 19.86
CA ASP A 271 8.62 -16.95 20.39
C ASP A 271 8.60 -17.33 21.87
N LYS A 272 7.66 -16.78 22.67
CA LYS A 272 7.45 -17.18 24.07
C LYS A 272 6.99 -18.64 24.19
N GLN A 273 6.09 -19.10 23.33
CA GLN A 273 5.68 -20.51 23.27
C GLN A 273 6.82 -21.45 22.83
N ASN A 274 7.73 -20.98 21.96
CA ASN A 274 8.87 -21.75 21.45
C ASN A 274 10.14 -21.62 22.31
N GLY A 275 10.08 -21.01 23.50
CA GLY A 275 11.25 -20.83 24.39
C GLY A 275 12.32 -19.88 23.85
N ARG A 276 11.97 -19.02 22.89
CA ARG A 276 12.85 -18.05 22.21
C ARG A 276 12.71 -16.62 22.74
N SER A 277 11.83 -16.40 23.72
CA SER A 277 11.53 -15.09 24.30
C SER A 277 12.80 -14.33 24.69
N LEU A 278 12.93 -13.11 24.18
CA LEU A 278 13.64 -12.06 24.92
C LEU A 278 12.73 -11.60 26.08
N GLU A 279 13.29 -10.89 27.07
CA GLU A 279 12.55 -10.35 28.22
C GLU A 279 11.74 -9.08 27.86
N LEU A 280 11.03 -9.12 26.73
CA LEU A 280 10.20 -8.03 26.21
C LEU A 280 8.72 -8.36 26.40
N ASP A 281 8.00 -7.53 27.15
CA ASP A 281 6.55 -7.63 27.27
C ASP A 281 5.82 -6.99 26.06
N ALA A 282 4.56 -7.37 25.85
CA ALA A 282 3.69 -6.80 24.83
C ALA A 282 3.47 -5.28 25.00
N LEU A 283 3.62 -4.75 26.22
CA LEU A 283 3.60 -3.31 26.49
C LEU A 283 4.88 -2.60 26.03
N ASP A 284 6.06 -3.21 26.20
CA ASP A 284 7.31 -2.62 25.73
C ASP A 284 7.46 -2.70 24.21
N ALA A 285 6.94 -3.76 23.58
CA ALA A 285 6.83 -3.85 22.13
C ALA A 285 5.96 -2.72 21.54
N ASP A 286 4.78 -2.46 22.14
CA ASP A 286 3.90 -1.35 21.75
C ASP A 286 4.56 0.02 22.03
N ARG A 287 5.35 0.15 23.10
CA ARG A 287 6.16 1.36 23.38
C ARG A 287 7.29 1.57 22.36
N ILE A 288 7.92 0.51 21.85
CA ILE A 288 8.97 0.60 20.82
C ILE A 288 8.35 1.05 19.49
N LEU A 289 7.24 0.41 19.08
CA LEU A 289 6.60 0.67 17.79
C LEU A 289 5.89 2.04 17.69
N ARG A 290 5.69 2.75 18.80
CA ARG A 290 5.05 4.09 18.86
C ARG A 290 6.04 5.26 18.79
N LYS A 291 7.33 5.02 18.57
CA LYS A 291 8.38 6.04 18.45
C LYS A 291 8.72 6.34 17.00
#